data_AF-A0A941RI37-F1
#
_entry.id   AF-A0A941RI37-F1
#
_cell.length_a   1.000
_cell.length_b   1.000
_cell.length_c   1.000
_cell.angle_alpha   90.00
_cell.angle_beta   90.00
_cell.angle_gamma   90.00
#
_symmetry.space_group_name_H-M   'P 1'
#
loop_
_entity.id
_entity.type
_entity.pdbx_description
1 polymer ?
#
loop_
_entity_poly.entity_id
_entity_poly.type
_entity_poly.pdbx_seq_one_letter_code
_entity_poly.pdbx_strand_id
1 'polypeptide(L)'
;MSHLQNYIRKKLEEKNMSINALERVAGLKTNAVHNILKGASKNPKKETLLAIATTFECSVKDLTEGIDETEGLTSSSSQDKTSQEANPTWDPDLYAKIIEILTPILAKRTTLPLTKKIHSLIWEIYLYSFFHEEKKVDPRFVEWLINKYS
;
A
#
# COMPACT_ATOMS: atom_id res chain seq x y z
N MET A 1 1.86 27.20 -7.87
CA MET A 1 1.62 26.22 -6.77
C MET A 1 2.64 25.12 -6.91
N SER A 2 3.23 24.67 -5.80
CA SER A 2 4.20 23.57 -5.80
C SER A 2 3.49 22.25 -6.12
N HIS A 3 4.16 21.32 -6.80
CA HIS A 3 3.62 20.00 -7.14
C HIS A 3 3.06 19.28 -5.90
N LEU A 4 3.81 19.33 -4.80
CA LEU A 4 3.42 18.81 -3.48
C LEU A 4 2.07 19.35 -2.99
N GLN A 5 1.77 20.63 -3.23
CA GLN A 5 0.51 21.26 -2.79
C GLN A 5 -0.69 20.70 -3.56
N ASN A 6 -0.53 20.50 -4.86
CA ASN A 6 -1.58 19.95 -5.72
C ASN A 6 -1.82 18.48 -5.38
N TYR A 7 -0.75 17.70 -5.18
CA TYR A 7 -0.87 16.29 -4.80
C TYR A 7 -1.61 16.12 -3.48
N ILE A 8 -1.24 16.88 -2.45
CA ILE A 8 -1.90 16.82 -1.14
C ILE A 8 -3.39 17.20 -1.27
N ARG A 9 -3.74 18.22 -2.06
CA ARG A 9 -5.16 18.57 -2.28
C ARG A 9 -5.94 17.46 -2.98
N LYS A 10 -5.39 16.91 -4.07
CA LYS A 10 -6.03 15.81 -4.82
C LYS A 10 -6.28 14.60 -3.91
N LYS A 11 -5.30 14.22 -3.09
CA LYS A 11 -5.45 13.12 -2.12
C LYS A 11 -6.43 13.40 -0.98
N LEU A 12 -6.51 14.66 -0.53
CA LEU A 12 -7.51 15.07 0.46
C LEU A 12 -8.93 14.98 -0.11
N GLU A 13 -9.12 15.37 -1.39
CA GLU A 13 -10.39 15.25 -2.10
C GLU A 13 -10.78 13.79 -2.34
N GLU A 14 -9.84 12.96 -2.84
CA GLU A 14 -10.05 11.52 -3.06
C GLU A 14 -10.45 10.77 -1.78
N LYS A 15 -9.81 11.09 -0.64
CA LYS A 15 -10.11 10.45 0.66
C LYS A 15 -11.19 11.16 1.46
N ASN A 16 -11.84 12.19 0.92
CA ASN A 16 -12.81 13.07 1.61
C ASN A 16 -12.34 13.48 3.02
N MET A 17 -11.05 13.83 3.13
CA MET A 17 -10.37 14.07 4.39
C MET A 17 -10.10 15.57 4.57
N SER A 18 -10.36 16.10 5.77
CA SER A 18 -10.01 17.48 6.10
C SER A 18 -8.52 17.62 6.43
N ILE A 19 -7.96 18.81 6.23
CA ILE A 19 -6.54 19.11 6.55
C ILE A 19 -6.23 18.78 8.02
N ASN A 20 -7.14 19.11 8.93
CA ASN A 20 -6.98 18.83 10.36
C ASN A 20 -7.02 17.33 10.66
N ALA A 21 -7.86 16.57 9.93
CA ALA A 21 -7.89 15.13 10.05
C ALA A 21 -6.57 14.51 9.57
N LEU A 22 -6.01 14.98 8.47
CA LEU A 22 -4.70 14.55 7.98
C LEU A 22 -3.59 14.83 9.00
N GLU A 23 -3.55 16.03 9.58
CA GLU A 23 -2.55 16.36 10.62
C GLU A 23 -2.65 15.43 11.83
N ARG A 24 -3.88 15.08 12.24
CA ARG A 24 -4.11 14.17 13.36
C ARG A 24 -3.72 12.73 13.04
N VAL A 25 -4.06 12.24 11.85
CA VAL A 25 -3.75 10.86 11.42
C VAL A 25 -2.25 10.69 11.17
N ALA A 26 -1.62 11.68 10.55
CA ALA A 26 -0.18 11.68 10.29
C ALA A 26 0.68 12.00 11.53
N GLY A 27 0.08 12.30 12.68
CA GLY A 27 0.81 12.68 13.90
C GLY A 27 1.60 13.98 13.75
N LEU A 28 1.16 14.88 12.87
CA LEU A 28 1.84 16.13 12.57
C LEU A 28 1.41 17.25 13.50
N LYS A 29 2.32 18.23 13.66
CA LYS A 29 2.00 19.46 14.38
C LYS A 29 0.84 20.20 13.70
N THR A 30 -0.02 20.79 14.51
CA THR A 30 -1.12 21.64 14.05
C THR A 30 -0.60 22.73 13.10
N ASN A 31 -1.27 22.91 11.97
CA ASN A 31 -0.92 23.81 10.87
C ASN A 31 0.31 23.40 10.03
N ALA A 32 0.95 22.25 10.25
CA ALA A 32 2.06 21.80 9.41
C ALA A 32 1.63 21.62 7.95
N VAL A 33 0.51 20.92 7.72
CA VAL A 33 -0.04 20.71 6.37
C VAL A 33 -0.62 22.00 5.85
N HIS A 34 -1.29 22.78 6.71
CA HIS A 34 -1.83 24.09 6.33
C HIS A 34 -0.73 25.05 5.81
N ASN A 35 0.45 25.05 6.43
CA ASN A 35 1.59 25.87 6.04
C ASN A 35 2.25 25.40 4.73
N ILE A 36 2.25 24.09 4.45
CA ILE A 36 2.68 23.53 3.16
C ILE A 36 1.71 23.99 2.06
N LEU A 37 0.41 23.85 2.28
CA LEU A 37 -0.63 24.24 1.31
C LEU A 37 -0.69 25.75 1.04
N LYS A 38 -0.42 26.60 2.05
CA LYS A 38 -0.27 28.05 1.88
C LYS A 38 1.04 28.47 1.22
N GLY A 39 2.01 27.57 1.06
CA GLY A 39 3.33 27.88 0.49
C GLY A 39 4.26 28.63 1.44
N ALA A 40 3.90 28.74 2.72
CA ALA A 40 4.78 29.27 3.77
C ALA A 40 5.94 28.30 4.06
N SER A 41 5.71 27.00 3.88
CA SER A 41 6.75 25.97 3.96
C SER A 41 7.12 25.49 2.56
N LYS A 42 8.21 26.03 2.00
CA LYS A 42 8.73 25.62 0.68
C LYS A 42 9.49 24.29 0.73
N ASN A 43 10.10 23.99 1.88
CA ASN A 43 10.86 22.76 2.15
C ASN A 43 10.37 22.13 3.47
N PRO A 44 9.24 21.38 3.45
CA PRO A 44 8.84 20.62 4.63
C PRO A 44 9.93 19.62 5.02
N LYS A 45 10.04 19.34 6.31
CA LYS A 45 11.01 18.37 6.83
C LYS A 45 10.73 16.99 6.24
N LYS A 46 11.79 16.19 6.05
CA LYS A 46 11.67 14.80 5.59
C LYS A 46 10.69 13.98 6.43
N GLU A 47 10.70 14.20 7.75
CA GLU A 47 9.75 13.59 8.69
C GLU A 47 8.28 13.92 8.35
N THR A 48 8.01 15.17 7.97
CA THR A 48 6.67 15.63 7.59
C THR A 48 6.23 15.01 6.26
N LEU A 49 7.13 14.95 5.29
CA LEU A 49 6.85 14.31 4.00
C LEU A 49 6.59 12.81 4.17
N LEU A 50 7.39 12.12 4.98
CA LEU A 50 7.25 10.70 5.22
C LEU A 50 5.93 10.39 5.94
N ALA A 51 5.56 11.17 6.95
CA ALA A 51 4.28 10.99 7.64
C ALA A 51 3.06 11.18 6.71
N ILE A 52 3.13 12.17 5.80
CA ILE A 52 2.09 12.38 4.78
C ILE A 52 2.07 11.19 3.80
N ALA A 53 3.24 10.73 3.35
CA ALA A 53 3.39 9.60 2.45
C ALA A 53 2.79 8.32 3.04
N THR A 54 3.14 8.00 4.28
CA THR A 54 2.59 6.85 5.02
C THR A 54 1.08 6.95 5.19
N THR A 55 0.54 8.15 5.47
CA THR A 55 -0.91 8.35 5.62
C THR A 55 -1.68 8.17 4.31
N PHE A 56 -1.03 8.49 3.19
CA PHE A 56 -1.58 8.32 1.86
C PHE A 56 -1.20 7.00 1.19
N GLU A 57 -0.42 6.15 1.87
CA GLU A 57 0.14 4.90 1.33
C GLU A 57 0.88 5.11 0.00
N CYS A 58 1.56 6.25 -0.14
CA CYS A 58 2.37 6.58 -1.32
C CYS A 58 3.84 6.74 -0.95
N SER A 59 4.72 6.76 -1.96
CA SER A 59 6.14 7.04 -1.77
C SER A 59 6.37 8.55 -1.56
N VAL A 60 7.43 8.88 -0.82
CA VAL A 60 7.90 10.28 -0.71
C VAL A 60 8.26 10.85 -2.09
N LYS A 61 8.68 9.98 -3.03
CA LYS A 61 8.95 10.39 -4.41
C LYS A 61 7.68 10.87 -5.11
N ASP A 62 6.56 10.14 -4.96
CA ASP A 62 5.27 10.50 -5.58
C ASP A 62 4.73 11.86 -5.09
N LEU A 63 5.13 12.28 -3.89
CA LEU A 63 4.80 13.59 -3.32
C LEU A 63 5.64 14.74 -3.89
N THR A 64 6.85 14.46 -4.38
CA THR A 64 7.84 15.47 -4.80
C THR A 64 8.11 15.48 -6.30
N GLU A 65 8.05 14.32 -6.94
CA GLU A 65 8.26 14.07 -8.36
C GLU A 65 6.88 13.73 -8.93
N GLY A 66 6.42 14.53 -9.88
CA GLY A 66 5.07 14.40 -10.40
C GLY A 66 4.78 13.01 -10.91
N ILE A 67 3.69 12.42 -10.42
CA ILE A 67 3.00 11.39 -11.21
C ILE A 67 2.47 12.14 -12.43
N ASP A 68 3.14 11.98 -13.57
CA ASP A 68 2.62 12.39 -14.87
C ASP A 68 1.23 11.77 -15.02
N GLU A 69 0.23 12.62 -15.19
CA GLU A 69 -1.12 12.20 -15.53
C GLU A 69 -1.11 11.67 -16.96
N THR A 70 -0.70 10.42 -17.14
CA THR A 70 -1.03 9.63 -18.32
C THR A 70 -1.41 8.22 -17.89
N GLU A 71 -2.71 8.00 -17.79
CA GLU A 71 -3.30 6.68 -17.98
C GLU A 71 -2.79 6.10 -19.31
N GLY A 72 -2.35 4.84 -19.30
CA GLY A 72 -2.17 4.05 -20.52
C GLY A 72 -0.88 3.25 -20.56
N LEU A 73 -1.02 1.93 -20.36
CA LEU A 73 -0.24 0.83 -20.94
C LEU A 73 1.21 1.15 -21.40
N THR A 74 2.20 0.50 -20.79
CA THR A 74 2.89 -0.65 -21.41
C THR A 74 4.13 -1.06 -20.60
N SER A 75 4.29 -2.38 -20.52
CA SER A 75 5.42 -3.13 -20.01
C SER A 75 6.75 -2.66 -20.62
N SER A 76 7.81 -2.59 -19.81
CA SER A 76 8.97 -3.50 -19.93
C SER A 76 10.21 -2.95 -19.24
N SER A 77 10.72 -3.76 -18.31
CA SER A 77 12.14 -4.02 -18.07
C SER A 77 13.04 -2.83 -17.72
N SER A 78 13.44 -2.75 -16.44
CA SER A 78 14.85 -2.89 -16.06
C SER A 78 14.94 -3.20 -14.57
N GLN A 79 15.81 -4.16 -14.28
CA GLN A 79 16.18 -4.59 -12.95
C GLN A 79 16.61 -3.38 -12.11
N ASP A 80 16.02 -3.22 -10.92
CA ASP A 80 16.83 -2.84 -9.78
C ASP A 80 16.24 -3.33 -8.46
N LYS A 81 17.10 -4.02 -7.71
CA LYS A 81 16.87 -4.43 -6.33
C LYS A 81 16.80 -3.17 -5.48
N THR A 82 15.63 -2.82 -4.98
CA THR A 82 15.46 -2.22 -3.66
C THR A 82 13.99 -2.39 -3.30
N SER A 83 13.76 -2.97 -2.13
CA SER A 83 12.48 -3.17 -1.47
C SER A 83 11.58 -1.94 -1.63
N GLN A 84 10.78 -1.91 -2.69
CA GLN A 84 9.59 -1.09 -2.73
C GLN A 84 8.53 -1.93 -2.05
N GLU A 85 7.90 -1.36 -1.03
CA GLU A 85 6.64 -1.86 -0.51
C GLU A 85 5.68 -1.89 -1.69
N ALA A 86 5.66 -3.05 -2.34
CA ALA A 86 4.66 -3.41 -3.29
C ALA A 86 3.35 -3.38 -2.52
N ASN A 87 2.64 -2.27 -2.64
CA ASN A 87 1.23 -2.22 -2.30
C ASN A 87 0.50 -2.41 -3.63
N PRO A 88 0.43 -3.66 -4.15
CA PRO A 88 -0.28 -3.95 -5.37
C PRO A 88 -1.72 -3.44 -5.28
N THR A 89 -2.23 -2.92 -6.39
CA THR A 89 -3.65 -2.56 -6.51
C THR A 89 -4.52 -3.73 -6.05
N TRP A 90 -5.49 -3.45 -5.17
CA TRP A 90 -6.36 -4.48 -4.63
C TRP A 90 -7.19 -5.12 -5.74
N ASP A 91 -6.99 -6.43 -5.92
CA ASP A 91 -7.73 -7.29 -6.82
C ASP A 91 -8.71 -8.11 -5.97
N PRO A 92 -10.02 -7.75 -5.98
CA PRO A 92 -11.02 -8.42 -5.16
C PRO A 92 -11.21 -9.88 -5.55
N ASP A 93 -11.06 -10.23 -6.83
CA ASP A 93 -11.24 -11.59 -7.32
C ASP A 93 -10.09 -12.50 -6.86
N LEU A 94 -8.86 -11.99 -6.92
CA LEU A 94 -7.68 -12.69 -6.43
C LEU A 94 -7.77 -12.89 -4.91
N TYR A 95 -8.17 -11.86 -4.17
CA TYR A 95 -8.34 -11.94 -2.73
C TYR A 95 -9.41 -12.98 -2.34
N ALA A 96 -10.56 -12.98 -3.02
CA ALA A 96 -11.63 -13.95 -2.78
C ALA A 96 -11.15 -15.39 -3.02
N LYS A 97 -10.42 -15.65 -4.11
CA LYS A 97 -9.84 -16.97 -4.41
C LYS A 97 -8.87 -17.46 -3.34
N ILE A 98 -8.07 -16.56 -2.76
CA ILE A 98 -7.15 -16.91 -1.66
C ILE A 98 -7.95 -17.38 -0.44
N ILE A 99 -9.00 -16.65 -0.07
CA ILE A 99 -9.86 -17.03 1.05
C ILE A 99 -10.56 -18.37 0.78
N GLU A 100 -11.06 -18.58 -0.44
CA GLU A 100 -11.72 -19.82 -0.85
C GLU A 100 -10.79 -21.04 -0.73
N ILE A 101 -9.51 -20.90 -1.06
CA ILE A 101 -8.50 -21.97 -0.93
C ILE A 101 -8.04 -22.14 0.51
N LEU A 102 -7.85 -21.03 1.24
CA LEU A 102 -7.29 -21.04 2.59
C LEU A 102 -8.26 -21.60 3.63
N THR A 103 -9.54 -21.26 3.52
CA THR A 103 -10.60 -21.68 4.44
C THR A 103 -10.67 -23.20 4.64
N PRO A 104 -10.76 -24.03 3.58
CA PRO A 104 -10.82 -25.49 3.75
C PRO A 104 -9.51 -26.09 4.26
N ILE A 105 -8.35 -25.48 3.99
CA ILE A 105 -7.05 -25.97 4.49
C ILE A 105 -6.94 -25.71 6.00
N LEU A 106 -7.37 -24.54 6.47
CA LEU A 106 -7.40 -24.20 7.89
C LEU A 106 -8.47 -25.01 8.64
N ALA A 107 -9.64 -25.25 8.05
CA ALA A 107 -10.71 -26.04 8.66
C ALA A 107 -10.34 -27.51 8.88
N LYS A 108 -9.40 -28.05 8.09
CA LYS A 108 -8.89 -29.42 8.23
C LYS A 108 -7.85 -29.57 9.36
N ARG A 109 -7.38 -28.47 9.96
CA ARG A 109 -6.37 -28.53 11.04
C ARG A 109 -7.03 -28.49 12.41
N THR A 110 -6.45 -29.26 13.33
CA THR A 110 -6.87 -29.35 14.74
C THR A 110 -6.50 -28.10 15.55
N THR A 111 -5.58 -27.27 15.06
CA THR A 111 -5.13 -26.04 15.71
C THR A 111 -5.28 -24.85 14.76
N LEU A 112 -6.07 -23.87 15.18
CA LEU A 112 -6.27 -22.64 14.42
C LEU A 112 -5.16 -21.63 14.75
N PRO A 113 -4.50 -21.03 13.75
CA PRO A 113 -3.52 -19.98 13.99
C PRO A 113 -4.17 -18.69 14.49
N LEU A 114 -3.41 -17.86 15.23
CA LEU A 114 -3.86 -16.54 15.65
C LEU A 114 -4.22 -15.68 14.44
N THR A 115 -5.25 -14.83 14.58
CA THR A 115 -5.74 -13.92 13.52
C THR A 115 -4.64 -13.10 12.86
N LYS A 116 -3.64 -12.64 13.63
CA LYS A 116 -2.48 -11.92 13.09
C LYS A 116 -1.69 -12.74 12.06
N LYS A 117 -1.47 -14.04 12.33
CA LYS A 117 -0.77 -14.94 11.41
C LYS A 117 -1.58 -15.20 10.14
N ILE A 118 -2.90 -15.30 10.27
CA ILE A 118 -3.79 -15.47 9.11
C ILE A 118 -3.66 -14.28 8.16
N HIS A 119 -3.67 -13.06 8.70
CA HIS A 119 -3.51 -11.85 7.88
C HIS A 119 -2.17 -11.82 7.14
N SER A 120 -1.06 -12.12 7.83
CA SER A 120 0.26 -12.23 7.19
C SER A 120 0.31 -13.29 6.09
N LEU A 121 -0.33 -14.44 6.33
CA LEU A 121 -0.35 -15.55 5.37
C LEU A 121 -1.15 -15.20 4.12
N ILE A 122 -2.32 -14.57 4.27
CA ILE A 122 -3.11 -14.05 3.13
C ILE A 122 -2.28 -13.03 2.34
N TRP A 123 -1.58 -12.13 3.03
CA TRP A 123 -0.75 -11.11 2.39
C TRP A 123 0.40 -11.72 1.57
N GLU A 124 1.11 -12.71 2.13
CA GLU A 124 2.19 -13.39 1.42
C GLU A 124 1.69 -14.16 0.19
N ILE A 125 0.54 -14.85 0.29
CA ILE A 125 -0.09 -15.53 -0.85
C ILE A 125 -0.51 -14.52 -1.91
N TYR A 126 -1.08 -13.39 -1.49
CA TYR A 126 -1.53 -12.35 -2.38
C TYR A 126 -0.38 -11.71 -3.14
N LEU A 127 0.70 -11.34 -2.44
CA LEU A 127 1.92 -10.82 -3.08
C LEU A 127 2.51 -11.85 -4.05
N TYR A 128 2.64 -13.11 -3.62
CA TYR A 128 3.17 -14.17 -4.47
C TYR A 128 2.34 -14.34 -5.76
N SER A 129 1.02 -14.37 -5.62
CA SER A 129 0.12 -14.55 -6.76
C SER A 129 0.06 -13.32 -7.66
N PHE A 130 0.16 -12.11 -7.09
CA PHE A 130 0.11 -10.86 -7.84
C PHE A 130 1.37 -10.62 -8.68
N PHE A 131 2.55 -10.99 -8.15
CA PHE A 131 3.82 -10.85 -8.85
C PHE A 131 4.13 -11.99 -9.83
N HIS A 132 3.40 -13.10 -9.74
CA HIS A 132 3.51 -14.18 -10.72
C HIS A 132 2.77 -13.86 -12.01
N GLU A 133 3.38 -14.20 -13.15
CA GLU A 133 2.90 -13.89 -14.51
C GLU A 133 1.46 -14.34 -14.78
N GLU A 134 1.00 -15.41 -14.13
CA GLU A 134 -0.34 -15.96 -14.34
C GLU A 134 -1.44 -15.31 -13.48
N LYS A 135 -1.12 -14.48 -12.48
CA LYS A 135 -2.08 -13.95 -11.50
C LYS A 135 -3.01 -15.03 -10.92
N LYS A 136 -2.47 -16.23 -10.72
CA LYS A 136 -3.19 -17.39 -10.17
C LYS A 136 -2.62 -17.74 -8.80
N VAL A 137 -3.52 -18.12 -7.91
CA VAL A 137 -3.15 -18.67 -6.61
C VAL A 137 -2.62 -20.08 -6.84
N ASP A 138 -1.35 -20.33 -6.51
CA ASP A 138 -0.76 -21.67 -6.55
C ASP A 138 -1.11 -22.43 -5.26
N PRO A 139 -1.92 -23.50 -5.33
CA PRO A 139 -2.27 -24.29 -4.15
C PRO A 139 -1.06 -24.93 -3.45
N ARG A 140 0.00 -25.28 -4.21
CA ARG A 140 1.22 -25.88 -3.65
C ARG A 140 2.00 -24.88 -2.82
N PHE A 141 2.05 -23.63 -3.27
CA PHE A 141 2.65 -22.54 -2.51
C PHE A 141 1.89 -22.29 -1.21
N VAL A 142 0.56 -22.25 -1.25
CA VAL A 142 -0.29 -22.09 -0.06
C VAL A 142 -0.03 -23.20 0.96
N GLU A 143 0.02 -24.46 0.52
CA GLU A 143 0.32 -25.59 1.41
C GLU A 143 1.73 -25.52 2.01
N TRP A 144 2.75 -25.20 1.22
CA TRP A 144 4.12 -25.01 1.70
C TRP A 144 4.20 -23.89 2.74
N LEU A 145 3.53 -22.77 2.47
CA LEU A 145 3.55 -21.60 3.34
C LEU A 145 2.91 -21.90 4.69
N ILE A 146 1.77 -22.58 4.68
CA ILE A 146 1.08 -23.00 5.91
C ILE A 146 1.96 -23.98 6.71
N ASN A 147 2.66 -24.91 6.04
CA ASN A 147 3.59 -25.83 6.71
C ASN A 147 4.81 -25.13 7.31
N LYS A 148 5.32 -24.08 6.66
CA LYS A 148 6.45 -23.28 7.15
C LYS A 148 6.12 -22.50 8.42
N TYR A 149 4.86 -22.09 8.60
CA TYR A 149 4.41 -21.27 9.73
C TYR A 149 3.65 -22.05 10.82
N SER A 150 3.49 -23.37 10.64
CA SER A 150 2.93 -24.30 11.62
C SER A 150 3.96 -24.72 12.65
#